data_AF-A0A920B2Z6-F1
#
_entry.id   AF-A0A920B2Z6-F1
#
_cell.length_a   1.000
_cell.length_b   1.000
_cell.length_c   1.000
_cell.angle_alpha   90.00
_cell.angle_beta   90.00
_cell.angle_gamma   90.00
#
_symmetry.space_group_name_H-M   'P 1'
#
loop_
_entity.id
_entity.type
_entity.pdbx_description
1 polymer ?
#
loop_
_entity_poly.entity_id
_entity_poly.type
_entity_poly.pdbx_seq_one_letter_code
_entity_poly.pdbx_strand_id
1 'polypeptide(L)'
;MASFSVLALIPGVSRSGAILTIMRFFGFQRQFSVEYSNLLSIPVIIGAMIFMIVNSSLDSSFGSLINFHTSIIFFLSFFFSIIFIYFLVMWVKRFSLFIFVVYRVSFGLWILLALI
;
A
#
# COMPACT_ATOMS: atom_id res chain seq x y z
N MET A 1 -10.76 7.18 12.10
CA MET A 1 -9.68 7.11 11.08
C MET A 1 -9.49 5.69 10.58
N ALA A 2 -9.09 4.74 11.43
CA ALA A 2 -8.90 3.33 11.06
C ALA A 2 -10.15 2.67 10.42
N SER A 3 -11.36 3.01 10.89
CA SER A 3 -12.63 2.50 10.36
C SER A 3 -12.83 2.80 8.86
N PHE A 4 -12.25 3.89 8.36
CA PHE A 4 -12.36 4.24 6.94
C PHE A 4 -11.36 3.50 6.05
N SER A 5 -10.39 2.78 6.63
CA SER A 5 -9.55 1.88 5.86
C SER A 5 -10.32 0.69 5.28
N VAL A 6 -11.57 0.46 5.74
CA VAL A 6 -12.50 -0.50 5.15
C VAL A 6 -12.78 -0.20 3.68
N LEU A 7 -12.78 1.08 3.26
CA LEU A 7 -12.92 1.44 1.85
C LEU A 7 -11.76 0.88 1.00
N ALA A 8 -10.60 0.62 1.61
CA ALA A 8 -9.46 0.02 0.94
C ALA A 8 -9.58 -1.50 0.73
N LEU A 9 -10.67 -2.12 1.20
CA LEU A 9 -10.98 -3.52 0.88
C LEU A 9 -11.49 -3.67 -0.56
N ILE A 10 -11.99 -2.59 -1.18
CA ILE A 10 -12.34 -2.60 -2.59
C ILE A 10 -11.05 -2.74 -3.41
N PRO A 11 -10.91 -3.78 -4.25
CA PRO A 11 -9.70 -3.97 -5.05
C PRO A 11 -9.39 -2.75 -5.91
N GLY A 12 -8.12 -2.33 -5.91
CA GLY A 12 -7.67 -1.12 -6.62
C GLY A 12 -7.79 0.18 -5.79
N VAL A 13 -8.55 0.20 -4.70
CA VAL A 13 -8.51 1.32 -3.75
C VAL A 13 -7.22 1.26 -2.95
N SER A 14 -6.37 2.27 -3.11
CA SER A 14 -5.17 2.35 -2.30
C SER A 14 -5.50 2.75 -0.87
N ARG A 15 -5.12 1.86 0.02
CA ARG A 15 -5.19 2.05 1.47
C ARG A 15 -4.54 3.34 1.97
N SER A 16 -3.30 3.61 1.57
CA SER A 16 -2.59 4.82 2.00
C SER A 16 -3.31 6.08 1.51
N GLY A 17 -3.83 6.04 0.28
CA GLY A 17 -4.66 7.11 -0.28
C GLY A 17 -5.95 7.34 0.50
N ALA A 18 -6.67 6.28 0.89
CA ALA A 18 -7.89 6.41 1.69
C ALA A 18 -7.61 7.10 3.04
N ILE A 19 -6.62 6.61 3.79
CA ILE A 19 -6.25 7.21 5.09
C ILE A 19 -5.81 8.67 4.91
N LEU A 20 -4.96 8.95 3.92
CA LEU A 20 -4.51 10.31 3.60
C LEU A 20 -5.67 11.25 3.30
N THR A 21 -6.57 10.86 2.39
CA THR A 21 -7.72 11.70 1.99
C THR A 21 -8.60 12.03 3.18
N ILE A 22 -8.89 11.04 4.04
CA ILE A 22 -9.73 11.25 5.22
C ILE A 22 -9.03 12.13 6.27
N MET A 23 -7.75 11.90 6.55
CA MET A 23 -7.01 12.78 7.46
C MET A 23 -6.93 14.22 6.93
N ARG A 24 -6.73 14.40 5.62
CA ARG A 24 -6.75 15.72 4.99
C ARG A 24 -8.14 16.36 5.05
N PHE A 25 -9.21 15.57 4.90
CA PHE A 25 -10.59 16.03 5.04
C PHE A 25 -10.89 16.54 6.45
N PHE A 26 -10.34 15.89 7.48
CA PHE A 26 -10.41 16.34 8.88
C PHE A 26 -9.41 17.46 9.24
N GLY A 27 -8.67 18.01 8.27
CA GLY A 27 -7.79 19.16 8.48
C GLY A 27 -6.37 18.83 8.97
N PHE A 28 -5.99 17.57 9.08
CA PHE A 28 -4.62 17.20 9.48
C PHE A 28 -3.59 17.63 8.45
N GLN A 29 -2.38 17.98 8.90
CA GLN A 29 -1.27 18.32 8.00
C GLN A 29 -0.90 17.13 7.10
N ARG A 30 -0.48 17.43 5.86
CA ARG A 30 -0.18 16.42 4.85
C ARG A 30 0.94 15.47 5.28
N GLN A 31 2.00 16.01 5.88
CA GLN A 31 3.12 15.22 6.38
C GLN A 31 2.67 14.26 7.49
N PHE A 32 1.98 14.77 8.51
CA PHE A 32 1.43 13.94 9.59
C PHE A 32 0.50 12.85 9.06
N SER A 33 -0.31 13.17 8.04
CA SER A 33 -1.23 12.21 7.43
C SER A 33 -0.50 11.05 6.73
N VAL A 34 0.64 11.33 6.09
CA VAL A 34 1.48 10.30 5.46
C VAL A 34 2.14 9.42 6.51
N GLU A 35 2.76 10.03 7.52
CA GLU A 35 3.46 9.31 8.59
C GLU A 35 2.49 8.41 9.34
N TYR A 36 1.31 8.92 9.69
CA TYR A 36 0.24 8.14 10.32
C TYR A 36 -0.23 6.98 9.43
N SER A 37 -0.44 7.23 8.13
CA SER A 37 -0.81 6.17 7.18
C SER A 37 0.25 5.06 7.09
N ASN A 38 1.54 5.43 7.11
CA ASN A 38 2.64 4.47 7.07
C ASN A 38 2.72 3.64 8.37
N LEU A 39 2.57 4.28 9.53
CA LEU A 39 2.56 3.59 10.82
C LEU A 39 1.37 2.65 10.97
N LEU A 40 0.17 3.10 10.59
CA LEU A 40 -1.03 2.25 10.58
C LEU A 40 -0.83 1.08 9.61
N SER A 41 0.05 1.22 8.60
CA SER A 41 0.33 0.17 7.64
C SER A 41 0.91 -1.12 8.20
N ILE A 42 1.74 -0.99 9.23
CA ILE A 42 2.46 -2.08 9.88
C ILE A 42 1.50 -3.16 10.45
N PRO A 43 0.60 -2.86 11.41
CA PRO A 43 -0.24 -3.89 12.03
C PRO A 43 -1.21 -4.55 11.04
N VAL A 44 -1.69 -3.81 10.04
CA VAL A 44 -2.63 -4.35 9.05
C VAL A 44 -1.92 -5.27 8.06
N ILE A 45 -0.71 -4.92 7.60
CA ILE A 45 0.06 -5.79 6.69
C ILE A 45 0.50 -7.05 7.43
N ILE A 46 0.93 -6.92 8.69
CA ILE A 46 1.26 -8.08 9.55
C ILE A 46 0.04 -8.98 9.72
N GLY A 47 -1.13 -8.42 10.04
CA GLY A 47 -2.38 -9.19 10.16
C GLY A 47 -2.74 -9.92 8.87
N ALA A 48 -2.64 -9.24 7.72
CA ALA A 48 -2.88 -9.86 6.42
C ALA A 48 -1.87 -10.96 6.08
N MET A 49 -0.59 -10.76 6.41
CA MET A 49 0.47 -11.76 6.22
C MET A 49 0.21 -13.02 7.07
N ILE A 50 -0.12 -12.85 8.35
CA ILE A 50 -0.45 -13.98 9.24
C ILE A 50 -1.66 -14.74 8.69
N PHE A 51 -2.72 -14.02 8.30
CA PHE A 51 -3.91 -14.63 7.71
C PHE A 51 -3.60 -15.41 6.42
N MET A 52 -2.75 -14.85 5.54
CA MET A 52 -2.32 -15.56 4.33
C MET A 52 -1.54 -16.82 4.68
N ILE A 53 -0.55 -16.76 5.57
CA ILE A 53 0.29 -17.90 5.96
C ILE A 53 -0.55 -19.02 6.57
N VAL A 54 -1.48 -18.69 7.47
CA VAL A 54 -2.34 -19.69 8.12
C VAL A 54 -3.21 -20.39 7.06
N ASN A 55 -3.83 -19.64 6.15
CA ASN A 55 -4.66 -20.25 5.10
C ASN A 55 -3.86 -21.04 4.06
N SER A 56 -2.67 -20.58 3.67
CA SER A 56 -1.84 -21.31 2.71
C SER A 56 -1.15 -22.53 3.33
N SER A 57 -0.99 -22.58 4.66
CA SER A 57 -0.39 -23.74 5.34
C SER A 57 -1.27 -24.99 5.33
N LEU A 58 -2.55 -24.83 4.97
CA LEU A 58 -3.48 -25.91 4.68
C LEU A 58 -3.25 -26.54 3.30
N ASP A 59 -2.58 -25.83 2.39
CA ASP A 59 -2.14 -26.37 1.10
C ASP A 59 -0.74 -26.99 1.21
N SER A 60 -0.58 -28.21 0.69
CA SER A 60 0.68 -28.98 0.71
C SER A 60 1.84 -28.38 -0.11
N SER A 61 1.69 -27.14 -0.61
CA SER A 61 2.62 -26.41 -1.45
C SER A 61 3.62 -25.52 -0.67
N PHE A 62 3.51 -25.48 0.67
CA PHE A 62 4.33 -24.61 1.51
C PHE A 62 5.84 -24.84 1.37
N GLY A 63 6.25 -26.09 1.12
CA GLY A 63 7.66 -26.46 0.91
C GLY A 63 8.29 -25.80 -0.32
N SER A 64 7.47 -25.29 -1.27
CA SER A 64 7.94 -24.58 -2.48
C SER A 64 7.94 -23.06 -2.35
N LEU A 65 7.43 -22.50 -1.25
CA LEU A 65 7.34 -21.04 -1.04
C LEU A 65 8.70 -20.40 -0.75
N ILE A 66 9.66 -21.16 -0.20
CA ILE A 66 10.98 -20.67 0.18
C ILE A 66 11.99 -21.13 -0.87
N ASN A 67 11.91 -20.51 -2.05
CA ASN A 67 12.85 -20.71 -3.14
C ASN A 67 13.78 -19.51 -3.26
N PHE A 68 14.92 -19.70 -3.93
CA PHE A 68 15.89 -18.61 -4.16
C PHE A 68 15.24 -17.37 -4.81
N HIS A 69 14.30 -17.58 -5.72
CA HIS A 69 13.53 -16.50 -6.37
C HIS A 69 12.66 -15.70 -5.40
N THR A 70 11.93 -16.36 -4.49
CA THR A 70 11.04 -15.66 -3.54
C THR A 70 11.86 -14.86 -2.52
N SER A 71 13.01 -15.37 -2.12
CA SER A 71 13.96 -14.65 -1.26
C SER A 71 14.49 -13.38 -1.93
N ILE A 72 14.91 -13.46 -3.20
CA ILE A 72 15.36 -12.27 -3.96
C ILE A 72 14.24 -11.22 -4.07
N ILE A 73 13.03 -11.63 -4.41
CA ILE A 73 11.87 -10.72 -4.54
C ILE A 73 11.58 -10.05 -3.20
N PHE A 74 11.64 -10.81 -2.09
CA PHE A 74 11.46 -10.28 -0.75
C PHE A 74 12.51 -9.19 -0.43
N PHE A 75 13.79 -9.47 -0.65
CA PHE A 75 14.86 -8.50 -0.40
C PHE A 75 14.76 -7.24 -1.27
N LEU A 76 14.47 -7.41 -2.56
CA LEU A 76 14.24 -6.25 -3.45
C LEU A 76 13.05 -5.43 -2.98
N SER A 77 11.91 -6.08 -2.71
CA SER A 77 10.71 -5.39 -2.23
C SER A 77 10.97 -4.63 -0.93
N PHE A 78 11.71 -5.23 0.02
CA PHE A 78 12.08 -4.59 1.27
C PHE A 78 12.95 -3.35 1.04
N PHE A 79 14.00 -3.47 0.22
CA PHE A 79 14.93 -2.38 -0.05
C PHE A 79 14.25 -1.21 -0.78
N PHE A 80 13.50 -1.50 -1.86
CA PHE A 80 12.75 -0.50 -2.60
C PHE A 80 11.65 0.15 -1.77
N SER A 81 10.99 -0.60 -0.88
CA SER A 81 9.97 -0.04 0.02
C SER A 81 10.57 0.98 0.99
N ILE A 82 11.73 0.72 1.57
CA ILE A 82 12.40 1.67 2.48
C ILE A 82 12.75 2.96 1.74
N ILE A 83 13.37 2.82 0.57
CA ILE A 83 13.73 3.95 -0.30
C ILE A 83 12.49 4.76 -0.67
N PHE A 84 11.42 4.08 -1.07
CA PHE A 84 10.17 4.73 -1.45
C PHE A 84 9.51 5.46 -0.28
N ILE A 85 9.48 4.87 0.92
CA ILE A 85 8.92 5.52 2.10
C ILE A 85 9.70 6.81 2.42
N TYR A 86 11.03 6.75 2.41
CA TYR A 86 11.88 7.92 2.66
C TYR A 86 11.65 9.01 1.60
N PHE A 87 11.64 8.61 0.32
CA PHE A 87 11.35 9.50 -0.80
C PHE A 87 9.97 10.14 -0.68
N LEU A 88 8.93 9.37 -0.38
CA LEU A 88 7.54 9.83 -0.33
C LEU A 88 7.33 10.82 0.82
N VAL A 89 7.91 10.55 2.00
CA VAL A 89 7.85 11.49 3.14
C VAL A 89 8.53 12.81 2.79
N MET A 90 9.68 12.80 2.12
CA MET A 90 10.35 14.03 1.67
C MET A 90 9.58 14.74 0.54
N TRP A 91 9.05 14.00 -0.42
CA TRP A 91 8.27 14.53 -1.54
C TRP A 91 7.07 15.32 -1.05
N VAL A 92 6.32 14.76 -0.10
CA VAL A 92 5.08 15.34 0.42
C VAL A 92 5.29 16.64 1.19
N LYS A 93 6.50 16.89 1.71
CA LYS A 93 6.88 18.17 2.31
C LYS A 93 6.96 19.31 1.30
N ARG A 94 7.30 19.00 0.05
CA ARG A 94 7.62 19.99 -1.00
C ARG A 94 6.54 20.06 -2.09
N PHE A 95 5.88 18.95 -2.37
CA PHE A 95 4.99 18.78 -3.52
C PHE A 95 3.59 18.32 -3.11
N SER A 96 2.64 18.53 -4.02
CA SER A 96 1.27 18.04 -3.87
C SER A 96 1.17 16.56 -4.25
N LEU A 97 0.13 15.89 -3.74
CA LEU A 97 -0.19 14.51 -4.13
C LEU A 97 -0.96 14.42 -5.46
N PHE A 98 -1.17 15.56 -6.14
CA PHE A 98 -1.98 15.63 -7.35
C PHE A 98 -1.42 14.74 -8.47
N ILE A 99 -0.09 14.63 -8.58
CA ILE A 99 0.58 13.75 -9.55
C ILE A 99 0.15 12.28 -9.40
N PHE A 100 -0.07 11.82 -8.16
CA PHE A 100 -0.54 10.46 -7.89
C PHE A 100 -2.01 10.26 -8.27
N VAL A 101 -2.82 11.31 -8.16
CA VAL A 101 -4.24 11.28 -8.57
C VAL A 101 -4.30 11.15 -10.09
N VAL A 102 -3.58 11.99 -10.82
CA VAL A 102 -3.51 11.94 -12.29
C VAL A 102 -3.02 10.56 -12.75
N TYR A 103 -1.93 10.06 -12.17
CA TYR A 103 -1.42 8.73 -12.47
C TYR A 103 -2.49 7.64 -12.30
N ARG A 104 -3.25 7.66 -11.19
CA ARG A 104 -4.28 6.65 -10.95
C ARG A 104 -5.47 6.74 -11.88
N VAL A 105 -5.94 7.94 -12.19
CA VAL A 105 -7.06 8.13 -13.12
C VAL A 105 -6.65 7.62 -14.51
N SER A 106 -5.47 8.01 -14.99
CA SER A 106 -4.96 7.55 -16.29
C SER A 106 -4.75 6.03 -16.31
N PHE A 107 -4.17 5.45 -15.26
CA PHE A 107 -3.97 4.00 -15.17
C PHE A 107 -5.28 3.23 -15.06
N GLY A 108 -6.27 3.74 -14.32
CA GLY A 108 -7.60 3.16 -14.24
C GLY A 108 -8.34 3.18 -15.57
N LEU A 109 -8.26 4.29 -16.31
CA LEU A 109 -8.79 4.38 -17.67
C LEU A 109 -8.11 3.38 -18.62
N TRP A 110 -6.79 3.25 -18.52
CA TRP A 110 -6.03 2.30 -19.32
C TRP A 110 -6.45 0.85 -19.05
N ILE A 111 -6.65 0.46 -17.78
CA ILE A 111 -7.17 -0.86 -17.40
C ILE A 111 -8.58 -1.07 -17.96
N LEU A 112 -9.46 -0.08 -17.85
CA LEU A 112 -10.82 -0.16 -18.40
C LEU A 112 -10.82 -0.41 -19.91
N LEU A 113 -9.98 0.32 -20.65
CA LEU A 113 -9.81 0.16 -22.08
C LEU A 113 -9.17 -1.18 -22.46
N ALA A 114 -8.27 -1.73 -21.64
CA ALA A 114 -7.63 -3.01 -21.89
C ALA A 114 -8.53 -4.23 -21.56
N LEU A 115 -9.55 -4.03 -20.71
CA LEU A 115 -10.53 -5.06 -20.33
C LEU A 115 -11.72 -5.14 -21.31
N ILE A 116 -11.94 -4.09 -22.09
CA ILE A 116 -12.95 -4.00 -23.17
C ILE A 116 -12.35 -4.57 -24.46
#